data_AF-A0A7K3ZPV6-F1
#
_entry.id   AF-A0A7K3ZPV6-F1
#
_cell.length_a   1.000
_cell.length_b   1.000
_cell.length_c   1.000
_cell.angle_alpha   90.00
_cell.angle_beta   90.00
_cell.angle_gamma   90.00
#
_symmetry.space_group_name_H-M   'P 1'
#
loop_
_entity.id
_entity.type
_entity.pdbx_description
1 polymer ?
#
loop_
_entity_poly.entity_id
_entity_poly.type
_entity_poly.pdbx_seq_one_letter_code
_entity_poly.pdbx_strand_id
1 'polypeptide(L)'
;MYKSNQPKLMVYTPTGLPSKDRLESVRDAAKETAKRLNLDFEVVRFERQSTPIYVYYEENNGEPIPLYCDEGKASDNKEISSALRHMMFVLSFHPKHLALAQMRSELLKLS
;
A
#
# COMPACT_ATOMS: atom_id res chain seq x y z
N MET A 1 -3.72 24.46 8.82
CA MET A 1 -4.76 24.02 7.87
C MET A 1 -4.69 22.50 7.80
N TYR A 2 -5.64 21.80 8.39
CA TYR A 2 -5.72 20.34 8.26
C TYR A 2 -6.08 20.05 6.80
N LYS A 3 -5.12 19.55 6.01
CA LYS A 3 -5.43 18.98 4.71
C LYS A 3 -6.49 17.89 4.97
N SER A 4 -7.61 17.95 4.28
CA SER A 4 -8.44 16.75 4.11
C SER A 4 -7.54 15.72 3.45
N ASN A 5 -6.94 14.79 4.20
CA ASN A 5 -6.02 13.81 3.61
C ASN A 5 -6.87 12.88 2.75
N GLN A 6 -6.62 12.80 1.45
CA GLN A 6 -7.29 11.75 0.69
C GLN A 6 -6.76 10.40 1.17
N PRO A 7 -7.58 9.34 1.18
CA PRO A 7 -7.08 8.03 1.54
C PRO A 7 -5.93 7.65 0.61
N LYS A 8 -4.87 7.05 1.15
CA LYS A 8 -3.61 6.90 0.44
C LYS A 8 -2.96 5.54 0.66
N LEU A 9 -2.11 5.14 -0.27
CA LEU A 9 -1.15 4.06 -0.07
C LEU A 9 0.21 4.63 0.33
N MET A 10 0.77 4.12 1.42
CA MET A 10 2.04 4.55 1.98
C MET A 10 3.06 3.42 1.88
N VAL A 11 4.19 3.68 1.23
CA VAL A 11 5.33 2.76 1.17
C VAL A 11 6.37 3.20 2.19
N TYR A 12 6.54 2.41 3.24
CA TYR A 12 7.56 2.62 4.25
C TYR A 12 8.81 1.84 3.88
N THR A 13 9.94 2.53 3.76
CA THR A 13 11.21 1.91 3.39
C THR A 13 12.37 2.45 4.22
N PRO A 14 13.36 1.62 4.61
CA PRO A 14 14.54 2.08 5.32
C PRO A 14 15.42 2.99 4.44
N THR A 15 16.12 3.93 5.07
CA THR A 15 17.15 4.73 4.39
C THR A 15 18.38 3.87 4.10
N GLY A 16 18.66 3.59 2.82
CA GLY A 16 19.91 2.94 2.37
C GLY A 16 19.85 1.41 2.21
N LEU A 17 18.76 0.77 2.62
CA LEU A 17 18.43 -0.63 2.33
C LEU A 17 16.94 -0.60 2.00
N PRO A 18 16.49 -0.89 0.76
CA PRO A 18 16.85 -2.06 -0.04
C PRO A 18 17.46 -1.70 -1.40
N SER A 19 17.72 -2.70 -2.25
CA SER A 19 18.19 -2.45 -3.63
C SER A 19 17.20 -1.55 -4.36
N LYS A 20 17.73 -0.70 -5.24
CA LYS A 20 16.93 0.28 -5.99
C LYS A 20 15.79 -0.41 -6.74
N ASP A 21 16.09 -1.47 -7.48
CA ASP A 21 15.12 -2.21 -8.28
C ASP A 21 13.98 -2.77 -7.43
N ARG A 22 14.30 -3.30 -6.24
CA ARG A 22 13.30 -3.85 -5.32
C ARG A 22 12.37 -2.77 -4.76
N LEU A 23 12.92 -1.61 -4.38
CA LEU A 23 12.10 -0.47 -3.98
C LEU A 23 11.23 0.02 -5.15
N GLU A 24 11.78 0.07 -6.36
CA GLU A 24 11.04 0.49 -7.55
C GLU A 24 9.87 -0.44 -7.86
N SER A 25 10.05 -1.77 -7.76
CA SER A 25 8.94 -2.72 -7.93
C SER A 25 7.79 -2.49 -6.94
N VAL A 26 8.09 -2.35 -5.65
CA VAL A 26 7.05 -2.10 -4.62
C VAL A 26 6.41 -0.72 -4.80
N ARG A 27 7.23 0.31 -5.05
CA ARG A 27 6.76 1.68 -5.29
C ARG A 27 5.81 1.74 -6.47
N ASP A 28 6.19 1.13 -7.59
CA ASP A 28 5.45 1.24 -8.83
C ASP A 28 4.15 0.42 -8.75
N ALA A 29 4.17 -0.75 -8.12
CA ALA A 29 2.97 -1.54 -7.86
C ALA A 29 1.96 -0.81 -6.94
N ALA A 30 2.45 -0.22 -5.85
CA ALA A 30 1.62 0.56 -4.95
C ALA A 30 1.08 1.83 -5.61
N LYS A 31 1.90 2.54 -6.40
CA LYS A 31 1.48 3.73 -7.14
C LYS A 31 0.43 3.43 -8.20
N GLU A 32 0.60 2.33 -8.95
CA GLU A 32 -0.39 1.90 -9.94
C GLU A 32 -1.70 1.47 -9.27
N THR A 33 -1.62 0.76 -8.15
CA THR A 33 -2.80 0.37 -7.37
C THR A 33 -3.55 1.61 -6.84
N ALA A 34 -2.82 2.59 -6.29
CA ALA A 34 -3.40 3.85 -5.82
C ALA A 34 -4.10 4.60 -6.97
N LYS A 35 -3.46 4.71 -8.13
CA LYS A 35 -4.04 5.35 -9.32
C LYS A 35 -5.35 4.69 -9.76
N ARG A 36 -5.41 3.36 -9.80
CA ARG A 36 -6.61 2.62 -10.21
C ARG A 36 -7.78 2.79 -9.24
N LEU A 37 -7.49 3.00 -7.96
CA LEU A 37 -8.48 3.17 -6.90
C LEU A 37 -8.75 4.65 -6.58
N ASN A 38 -8.18 5.58 -7.35
CA ASN A 38 -8.28 7.03 -7.10
C ASN A 38 -7.85 7.42 -5.67
N LEU A 39 -6.72 6.85 -5.23
CA LEU A 39 -6.08 7.09 -3.94
C LEU A 39 -4.82 7.94 -4.11
N ASP A 40 -4.45 8.63 -3.04
CA ASP A 40 -3.14 9.28 -2.94
C ASP A 40 -2.02 8.24 -2.76
N PHE A 41 -0.77 8.65 -2.99
CA PHE A 41 0.39 7.78 -2.85
C PHE A 41 1.57 8.52 -2.22
N GLU A 42 2.24 7.86 -1.27
CA GLU A 42 3.37 8.44 -0.56
C GLU A 42 4.47 7.40 -0.27
N VAL A 43 5.73 7.81 -0.34
CA VAL A 43 6.88 7.01 0.11
C VAL A 43 7.47 7.66 1.33
N VAL A 44 7.50 6.93 2.45
CA VAL A 44 8.07 7.38 3.71
C VAL A 44 9.37 6.65 3.96
N ARG A 45 10.45 7.41 4.16
CA ARG A 45 11.76 6.88 4.51
C ARG A 45 11.98 6.95 6.01
N PHE A 46 12.56 5.91 6.60
CA PHE A 46 12.88 5.88 8.02
C PHE A 46 14.30 5.38 8.28
N GLU A 47 14.92 5.90 9.33
CA GLU A 47 16.25 5.48 9.77
C GLU A 47 16.13 4.23 10.66
N ARG A 48 16.11 3.05 10.03
CA ARG A 48 16.32 1.77 10.72
C ARG A 48 17.26 0.90 9.90
N GLN A 49 17.95 0.00 10.59
CA GLN A 49 18.85 -1.00 10.01
C GLN A 49 18.11 -2.23 9.44
N SER A 50 16.78 -2.22 9.42
CA SER A 50 15.98 -3.33 8.89
C SER A 50 15.90 -3.25 7.37
N THR A 51 15.70 -4.37 6.68
CA THR A 51 15.51 -4.40 5.21
C THR A 51 14.08 -4.31 4.69
N PRO A 52 12.98 -4.59 5.43
CA PRO A 52 11.68 -4.79 4.82
C PRO A 52 11.06 -3.50 4.30
N ILE A 53 10.34 -3.61 3.18
CA ILE A 53 9.48 -2.54 2.66
C ILE A 53 8.05 -2.88 3.06
N TYR A 54 7.34 -1.95 3.68
CA TYR A 54 5.95 -2.14 4.06
C TYR A 54 5.05 -1.25 3.22
N VAL A 55 3.86 -1.76 2.90
CA VAL A 55 2.81 -0.96 2.28
C VAL A 55 1.61 -0.93 3.22
N TYR A 56 1.14 0.27 3.52
CA TYR A 56 -0.03 0.52 4.34
C TYR A 56 -1.08 1.30 3.55
N TYR A 57 -2.33 1.09 3.90
CA TYR A 57 -3.42 1.98 3.54
C TYR A 57 -3.73 2.90 4.72
N GLU A 58 -3.74 4.21 4.47
CA GLU A 58 -4.11 5.22 5.47
C GLU A 58 -5.42 5.89 5.07
N GLU A 59 -6.40 5.82 5.96
CA GLU A 59 -7.64 6.58 5.91
C GLU A 59 -7.54 7.79 6.85
N ASN A 60 -8.28 8.86 6.55
CA ASN A 60 -8.37 10.04 7.42
C ASN A 60 -8.62 9.67 8.89
N ASN A 61 -7.68 10.05 9.76
CA ASN A 61 -7.75 9.90 11.21
C ASN A 61 -7.83 8.45 11.73
N GLY A 62 -7.60 7.44 10.87
CA GLY A 62 -7.58 6.03 11.24
C GLY A 62 -6.18 5.48 11.51
N GLU A 63 -6.10 4.30 12.14
CA GLU A 63 -4.86 3.54 12.23
C GLU A 63 -4.48 3.00 10.82
N PRO A 64 -3.23 3.17 10.36
CA PRO A 64 -2.80 2.62 9.08
C PRO A 64 -2.99 1.10 9.02
N ILE A 65 -3.59 0.63 7.94
CA ILE A 65 -3.90 -0.79 7.72
C ILE A 65 -2.73 -1.43 6.97
N PRO A 66 -2.04 -2.45 7.54
CA PRO A 66 -0.96 -3.14 6.83
C PRO A 66 -1.53 -3.96 5.66
N LEU A 67 -0.96 -3.77 4.47
CA LEU A 67 -1.40 -4.47 3.27
C LEU A 67 -0.36 -5.45 2.72
N TYR A 68 0.92 -5.10 2.80
CA TYR A 68 1.99 -5.89 2.21
C TYR A 68 3.32 -5.66 2.93
N CYS A 69 4.14 -6.71 2.97
CA CYS A 69 5.50 -6.69 3.48
C CYS A 69 6.41 -7.40 2.47
N ASP A 70 7.43 -6.68 1.99
CA ASP A 70 8.51 -7.24 1.19
C ASP A 70 9.74 -7.47 2.08
N GLU A 71 10.01 -8.73 2.37
CA GLU A 71 11.17 -9.17 3.18
C GLU A 71 12.40 -9.47 2.31
N GLY A 72 12.44 -9.01 1.05
CA GLY A 72 13.54 -9.29 0.12
C GLY A 72 13.29 -10.46 -0.84
N LYS A 73 12.03 -10.86 -1.03
CA LYS A 73 11.68 -11.82 -2.09
C LYS A 73 11.64 -11.08 -3.43
N ALA A 74 12.15 -11.72 -4.49
CA ALA A 74 11.92 -11.22 -5.83
C ALA A 74 10.45 -11.47 -6.18
N SER A 75 9.66 -10.39 -6.24
CA SER A 75 8.26 -10.44 -6.68
C SER A 75 8.08 -9.49 -7.85
N ASP A 76 7.37 -9.96 -8.88
CA ASP A 76 7.04 -9.10 -10.02
C ASP A 76 6.02 -8.02 -9.61
N ASN A 77 6.04 -6.90 -10.31
CA ASN A 77 5.12 -5.78 -10.05
C ASN A 77 3.64 -6.21 -10.09
N LYS A 78 3.28 -7.13 -11.01
CA LYS A 78 1.91 -7.64 -11.10
C LYS A 78 1.52 -8.47 -9.88
N GLU A 79 2.44 -9.27 -9.35
CA GLU A 79 2.21 -10.08 -8.15
C GLU A 79 2.00 -9.18 -6.93
N ILE A 80 2.84 -8.15 -6.77
CA ILE A 80 2.72 -7.17 -5.68
C ILE A 80 1.38 -6.43 -5.80
N SER A 81 1.03 -5.93 -6.99
CA SER A 81 -0.25 -5.26 -7.24
C SER A 81 -1.45 -6.17 -6.96
N SER A 82 -1.35 -7.46 -7.30
CA SER A 82 -2.38 -8.46 -6.99
C SER A 82 -2.51 -8.69 -5.48
N ALA A 83 -1.39 -8.88 -4.78
CA ALA A 83 -1.35 -9.07 -3.34
C ALA A 83 -1.97 -7.87 -2.58
N LEU A 84 -1.63 -6.65 -2.98
CA LEU A 84 -2.22 -5.43 -2.41
C LEU A 84 -3.74 -5.43 -2.56
N ARG A 85 -4.25 -5.65 -3.77
CA ARG A 85 -5.71 -5.63 -4.05
C ARG A 85 -6.44 -6.75 -3.32
N HIS A 86 -5.88 -7.96 -3.28
CA HIS A 86 -6.46 -9.07 -2.53
C HIS A 86 -6.53 -8.76 -1.04
N MET A 87 -5.46 -8.22 -0.46
CA MET A 87 -5.45 -7.87 0.96
C MET A 87 -6.47 -6.77 1.27
N MET A 88 -6.52 -5.71 0.44
CA MET A 88 -7.55 -4.67 0.57
C MET A 88 -8.97 -5.24 0.45
N PHE A 89 -9.21 -6.18 -0.47
CA PHE A 89 -10.50 -6.82 -0.64
C PHE A 89 -10.89 -7.65 0.59
N VAL A 90 -9.99 -8.49 1.11
CA VAL A 90 -10.23 -9.29 2.32
C VAL A 90 -10.51 -8.38 3.52
N LEU A 91 -9.69 -7.35 3.71
CA LEU A 91 -9.84 -6.40 4.82
C LEU A 91 -11.08 -5.51 4.68
N SER A 92 -11.63 -5.35 3.48
CA SER A 92 -12.89 -4.65 3.26
C SER A 92 -14.09 -5.28 3.98
N PHE A 93 -14.01 -6.55 4.39
CA PHE A 93 -15.06 -7.23 5.16
C PHE A 93 -14.94 -7.02 6.67
N HIS A 94 -13.84 -6.43 7.14
CA HIS A 94 -13.64 -6.16 8.55
C HIS A 94 -14.43 -4.90 8.97
N PRO A 95 -15.23 -4.94 10.06
CA PRO A 95 -16.14 -3.85 10.41
C PRO A 95 -15.45 -2.54 10.77
N LYS A 96 -14.15 -2.57 11.12
CA LYS A 96 -13.34 -1.36 11.40
C LYS A 96 -12.84 -0.65 10.14
N HIS A 97 -13.02 -1.21 8.94
CA HIS A 97 -12.40 -0.70 7.71
C HIS A 97 -13.48 -0.25 6.71
N LEU A 98 -14.28 0.73 7.13
CA LEU A 98 -15.43 1.20 6.36
C LEU A 98 -15.03 1.81 5.00
N ALA A 99 -13.91 2.53 4.89
CA ALA A 99 -13.47 3.02 3.58
C ALA A 99 -13.04 1.89 2.63
N LEU A 100 -12.40 0.83 3.12
CA LEU A 100 -12.12 -0.34 2.29
C LEU A 100 -13.43 -1.01 1.84
N ALA A 101 -14.45 -1.07 2.70
CA ALA A 101 -15.77 -1.59 2.34
C ALA A 101 -16.42 -0.79 1.21
N GLN A 102 -16.25 0.54 1.19
CA GLN A 102 -16.75 1.41 0.10
C GLN A 102 -16.04 1.15 -1.24
N MET A 103 -14.78 0.73 -1.22
CA MET A 103 -14.01 0.43 -2.44
C MET A 103 -14.18 -1.01 -2.95
N ARG A 104 -14.96 -1.85 -2.26
CA ARG A 104 -15.06 -3.29 -2.57
C ARG A 104 -15.50 -3.57 -4.02
N SER A 105 -16.43 -2.79 -4.57
CA SER A 105 -16.87 -2.94 -5.96
C SER A 105 -15.77 -2.67 -6.97
N GLU A 106 -14.93 -1.67 -6.72
CA GLU A 106 -13.80 -1.33 -7.59
C GLU A 106 -12.69 -2.36 -7.47
N LEU A 107 -12.40 -2.84 -6.26
CA LEU A 107 -11.44 -3.93 -6.04
C LEU A 107 -11.84 -5.20 -6.82
N LEU A 108 -13.13 -5.56 -6.82
CA LEU A 108 -13.64 -6.71 -7.59
C LEU A 108 -13.42 -6.55 -9.10
N LYS A 109 -13.66 -5.36 -9.66
CA LYS A 109 -13.47 -5.09 -11.11
C LYS A 109 -12.02 -5.16 -11.55
N LEU A 110 -11.09 -4.95 -10.62
CA LEU A 110 -9.67 -4.97 -10.90
C LEU A 110 -9.06 -6.38 -10.82
N SER A 111 -9.77 -7.35 -10.23
CA SER A 111 -9.30 -8.73 -10.02
C SER A 111 -8.91 -9.44 -11.32
#